data_AF-A2XBM7-F1
#
_entry.id   AF-A2XBM7-F1
#
_cell.length_a   1.000
_cell.length_b   1.000
_cell.length_c   1.000
_cell.angle_alpha   90.00
_cell.angle_beta   90.00
_cell.angle_gamma   90.00
#
_symmetry.space_group_name_H-M   'P 1'
#
loop_
_entity.id
_entity.type
_entity.pdbx_description
1 polymer ?
#
loop_
_entity_poly.entity_id
_entity_poly.type
_entity_poly.pdbx_seq_one_letter_code
_entity_poly.pdbx_strand_id
1 'polypeptide(L)'
;MDIETEKQQQQTRCPPWLQAAIADIEQRVRALAVSVPEDAAATATDHSFAERAENYYHKRPQLLALLTDLHHRYLYLADRYSQSLLAANKPFHAAAASSDCGSSDVDDRSSDAGSSLSFQPPPATSSSVRDAVDAELVVAELVAAWIDREILADEAERRKAESARKIELQGSLVEVLESERLVLLGENARVGFRASAAEEEAAAAAAELGYMRRRAAEMARLVVKLREDHRVCMLGRKIEALQSQVYGLELRNRECYEAMAAWEAERKVGLAEIERLRADNKRLAAEAAMAAAARRKRKGGNGSGWLWWARVRMAAEWTPCAPAVRKVGEQIKHGGGRKDVKYNAGGCFCL
;
A
#
# COMPACT_ATOMS: atom_id res chain seq x y z
N MET A 1 -57.59 -16.28 36.43
CA MET A 1 -57.98 -16.68 35.06
C MET A 1 -56.76 -16.38 34.23
N ASP A 2 -56.00 -17.43 34.00
CA ASP A 2 -54.54 -17.35 34.01
C ASP A 2 -54.03 -17.27 32.57
N ILE A 3 -53.05 -16.38 32.34
CA ILE A 3 -52.42 -16.11 31.03
C ILE A 3 -51.89 -17.40 30.37
N GLU A 4 -51.60 -18.43 31.18
CA GLU A 4 -51.18 -19.75 30.71
C GLU A 4 -52.30 -20.53 29.99
N THR A 5 -53.56 -20.33 30.37
CA THR A 5 -54.72 -20.99 29.75
C THR A 5 -55.08 -20.40 28.38
N GLU A 6 -54.86 -19.09 28.17
CA GLU A 6 -55.01 -18.46 26.84
C GLU A 6 -53.91 -18.89 25.87
N LYS A 7 -52.66 -19.03 26.35
CA LYS A 7 -51.55 -19.57 25.55
C LYS A 7 -51.81 -20.99 25.05
N GLN A 8 -52.39 -21.85 25.90
CA GLN A 8 -52.74 -23.22 25.54
C GLN A 8 -53.97 -23.31 24.60
N GLN A 9 -54.94 -22.39 24.70
CA GLN A 9 -56.08 -22.34 23.77
C GLN A 9 -55.70 -21.76 22.39
N GLN A 10 -54.73 -20.87 22.30
CA GLN A 10 -54.20 -20.40 21.01
C GLN A 10 -53.33 -21.47 20.31
N GLN A 11 -52.62 -22.30 21.08
CA GLN A 11 -51.85 -23.43 20.54
C GLN A 11 -52.70 -24.51 19.87
N THR A 12 -54.00 -24.63 20.19
CA THR A 12 -54.87 -25.67 19.59
C THR A 12 -55.57 -25.22 18.30
N ARG A 13 -55.54 -23.93 17.95
CA ARG A 13 -56.18 -23.39 16.72
C ARG A 13 -55.20 -23.11 15.57
N CYS A 14 -53.89 -23.13 15.85
CA CYS A 14 -52.86 -22.80 14.88
C CYS A 14 -52.24 -24.10 14.31
N PRO A 15 -52.24 -24.33 12.98
CA PRO A 15 -51.67 -25.54 12.40
C PRO A 15 -50.21 -25.77 12.85
N PRO A 16 -49.78 -27.03 13.10
CA PRO A 16 -48.42 -27.31 13.58
C PRO A 16 -47.30 -26.76 12.67
N TRP A 17 -47.54 -26.72 11.36
CA TRP A 17 -46.60 -26.15 10.39
C TRP A 17 -46.44 -24.63 10.52
N LEU A 18 -47.50 -23.92 10.92
CA LEU A 18 -47.48 -22.47 11.11
C LEU A 18 -46.74 -22.12 12.40
N GLN A 19 -46.94 -22.90 13.47
CA GLN A 19 -46.20 -22.75 14.72
C GLN A 19 -44.69 -22.98 14.52
N ALA A 20 -44.32 -24.04 13.78
CA ALA A 20 -42.92 -24.31 13.45
C ALA A 20 -42.28 -23.20 12.60
N ALA A 21 -43.03 -22.64 11.64
CA ALA A 21 -42.55 -21.54 10.80
C ALA A 21 -42.36 -20.23 11.60
N ILE A 22 -43.28 -19.92 12.52
CA ILE A 22 -43.16 -18.76 13.41
C ILE A 22 -41.95 -18.93 14.32
N ALA A 23 -41.72 -20.12 14.88
CA ALA A 23 -40.56 -20.40 15.73
C ALA A 23 -39.22 -20.25 14.96
N ASP A 24 -39.12 -20.72 13.72
CA ASP A 24 -37.92 -20.53 12.87
C ASP A 24 -37.69 -19.04 12.54
N ILE A 25 -38.76 -18.29 12.25
CA ILE A 25 -38.68 -16.83 12.05
C ILE A 25 -38.16 -16.13 13.30
N GLU A 26 -38.74 -16.43 14.47
CA GLU A 26 -38.29 -15.88 15.74
C GLU A 26 -36.84 -16.23 16.07
N GLN A 27 -36.39 -17.44 15.74
CA GLN A 27 -35.01 -17.86 15.94
C GLN A 27 -34.04 -17.07 15.05
N ARG A 28 -34.41 -16.79 13.79
CA ARG A 28 -33.59 -16.01 12.84
C ARG A 28 -33.50 -14.54 13.22
N VAL A 29 -34.62 -13.95 13.65
CA VAL A 29 -34.65 -12.58 14.19
C VAL A 29 -33.78 -12.48 15.44
N ARG A 30 -33.86 -13.47 16.35
CA ARG A 30 -33.01 -13.54 17.54
C ARG A 30 -31.53 -13.72 17.22
N ALA A 31 -31.17 -14.57 16.25
CA ALA A 31 -29.78 -14.77 15.87
C ALA A 31 -29.11 -13.47 15.37
N LEU A 32 -29.84 -12.63 14.65
CA LEU A 32 -29.38 -11.32 14.22
C LEU A 32 -29.38 -10.28 15.35
N ALA A 33 -30.35 -10.32 16.26
CA ALA A 33 -30.35 -9.47 17.46
C ALA A 33 -29.19 -9.80 18.42
N VAL A 34 -28.82 -11.08 18.55
CA VAL A 34 -27.68 -11.55 19.37
C VAL A 34 -26.32 -11.27 18.71
N SER A 35 -26.29 -11.10 17.37
CA SER A 35 -25.09 -10.61 16.66
C SER A 35 -24.84 -9.10 16.85
N VAL A 36 -25.69 -8.40 17.61
CA VAL A 36 -25.38 -7.11 18.20
C VAL A 36 -24.67 -7.40 19.53
N PRO A 37 -23.33 -7.35 19.60
CA PRO A 37 -22.65 -7.56 20.87
C PRO A 37 -23.16 -6.52 21.87
N GLU A 38 -23.68 -6.99 23.00
CA GLU A 38 -24.10 -6.19 24.15
C GLU A 38 -22.97 -5.28 24.65
N ASP A 39 -21.72 -5.67 24.38
CA ASP A 39 -20.51 -4.88 24.62
C ASP A 39 -20.47 -3.58 23.80
N ALA A 40 -21.08 -3.51 22.61
CA ALA A 40 -21.10 -2.29 21.80
C ALA A 40 -22.05 -1.20 22.34
N ALA A 41 -23.00 -1.57 23.22
CA ALA A 41 -23.84 -0.60 23.90
C ALA A 41 -23.14 -0.04 25.16
N ALA A 42 -22.28 -0.83 25.80
CA ALA A 42 -21.45 -0.40 26.93
C ALA A 42 -20.19 0.38 26.50
N THR A 43 -19.66 0.15 25.29
CA THR A 43 -18.54 0.90 24.69
C THR A 43 -18.98 1.98 23.69
N ALA A 44 -20.29 2.25 23.56
CA ALA A 44 -20.86 3.21 22.61
C ALA A 44 -20.37 4.66 22.82
N THR A 45 -19.78 4.97 23.97
CA THR A 45 -19.18 6.29 24.24
C THR A 45 -17.81 6.48 23.58
N ASP A 46 -17.15 5.40 23.12
CA ASP A 46 -15.73 5.44 22.75
C ASP A 46 -15.47 5.20 21.25
N HIS A 47 -16.50 4.83 20.46
CA HIS A 47 -16.35 4.64 19.02
C HIS A 47 -16.35 5.97 18.25
N SER A 48 -15.32 6.18 17.43
CA SER A 48 -15.22 7.33 16.53
C SER A 48 -16.39 7.37 15.54
N PHE A 49 -16.76 8.57 15.06
CA PHE A 49 -17.82 8.74 14.06
C PHE A 49 -17.60 7.85 12.81
N ALA A 50 -16.34 7.71 12.40
CA ALA A 50 -15.96 6.87 11.26
C ALA A 50 -16.27 5.38 11.51
N GLU A 51 -15.94 4.86 12.68
CA GLU A 51 -16.20 3.46 13.05
C GLU A 51 -17.71 3.17 13.15
N ARG A 52 -18.49 4.14 13.64
CA ARG A 52 -19.96 4.01 13.66
C ARG A 52 -20.55 3.96 12.26
N ALA A 53 -20.06 4.81 11.36
CA ALA A 53 -20.48 4.82 9.96
C ALA A 53 -20.10 3.50 9.27
N GLU A 54 -18.86 3.03 9.46
CA GLU A 54 -18.37 1.78 8.88
C GLU A 54 -19.19 0.58 9.35
N ASN A 55 -19.46 0.48 10.66
CA ASN A 55 -20.30 -0.57 11.22
C ASN A 55 -21.76 -0.49 10.73
N TYR A 56 -22.31 0.71 10.53
CA TYR A 56 -23.64 0.89 9.92
C TYR A 56 -23.70 0.35 8.48
N TYR A 57 -22.72 0.68 7.65
CA TYR A 57 -22.68 0.20 6.26
C TYR A 57 -22.42 -1.30 6.15
N HIS A 58 -21.69 -1.92 7.10
CA HIS A 58 -21.51 -3.37 7.16
C HIS A 58 -22.77 -4.12 7.60
N LYS A 59 -23.55 -3.56 8.55
CA LYS A 59 -24.76 -4.21 9.09
C LYS A 59 -26.00 -4.02 8.21
N ARG A 60 -26.08 -2.90 7.48
CA ARG A 60 -27.19 -2.58 6.57
C ARG A 60 -27.54 -3.70 5.56
N PRO A 61 -26.59 -4.32 4.83
CA PRO A 61 -26.93 -5.40 3.89
C PRO A 61 -27.50 -6.64 4.59
N GLN A 62 -27.04 -6.96 5.80
CA GLN A 62 -27.52 -8.11 6.58
C GLN A 62 -28.97 -7.88 7.05
N LEU A 63 -29.28 -6.66 7.48
CA LEU A 63 -30.64 -6.26 7.87
C LEU A 63 -31.59 -6.25 6.67
N LEU A 64 -31.14 -5.74 5.52
CA LEU A 64 -31.92 -5.76 4.28
C LEU A 64 -32.21 -7.19 3.82
N ALA A 65 -31.22 -8.09 3.89
CA ALA A 65 -31.40 -9.50 3.56
C ALA A 65 -32.39 -10.22 4.49
N LEU A 66 -32.38 -9.90 5.79
CA LEU A 66 -33.37 -10.42 6.72
C LEU A 66 -34.77 -9.89 6.40
N LEU A 67 -34.93 -8.59 6.18
CA LEU A 67 -36.23 -7.99 5.88
C LEU A 67 -36.85 -8.58 4.61
N THR A 68 -36.05 -8.80 3.57
CA THR A 68 -36.52 -9.47 2.36
C THR A 68 -36.88 -10.93 2.62
N ASP A 69 -36.08 -11.70 3.35
CA ASP A 69 -36.41 -13.09 3.72
C ASP A 69 -37.72 -13.17 4.53
N LEU A 70 -37.90 -12.29 5.51
CA LEU A 70 -39.13 -12.20 6.31
C LEU A 70 -40.34 -11.83 5.46
N HIS A 71 -40.19 -10.89 4.53
CA HIS A 71 -41.27 -10.49 3.63
C HIS A 71 -41.71 -11.65 2.72
N HIS A 72 -40.77 -12.36 2.09
CA HIS A 72 -41.09 -13.51 1.25
C HIS A 72 -41.75 -14.64 2.05
N ARG A 73 -41.27 -14.91 3.26
CA ARG A 73 -41.88 -15.91 4.14
C ARG A 73 -43.26 -15.51 4.60
N TYR A 74 -43.49 -14.24 4.93
CA TYR A 74 -44.82 -13.73 5.26
C TYR A 74 -45.80 -13.98 4.11
N LEU A 75 -45.41 -13.62 2.88
CA LEU A 75 -46.25 -13.86 1.70
C LEU A 75 -46.53 -15.35 1.50
N TYR A 76 -45.50 -16.20 1.61
CA TYR A 76 -45.65 -17.65 1.49
C TYR A 76 -46.57 -18.25 2.57
N LEU A 77 -46.41 -17.82 3.83
CA LEU A 77 -47.25 -18.30 4.93
C LEU A 77 -48.68 -17.80 4.81
N ALA A 78 -48.89 -16.56 4.38
CA ALA A 78 -50.21 -15.98 4.14
C ALA A 78 -50.95 -16.72 3.01
N ASP A 79 -50.26 -17.02 1.91
CA ASP A 79 -50.80 -17.79 0.79
C ASP A 79 -51.11 -19.24 1.18
N ARG A 80 -50.20 -19.91 1.89
CA ARG A 80 -50.46 -21.27 2.39
C ARG A 80 -51.61 -21.30 3.40
N TYR A 81 -51.74 -20.27 4.22
CA TYR A 81 -52.82 -20.16 5.20
C TYR A 81 -54.17 -19.92 4.50
N SER A 82 -54.23 -19.02 3.52
CA SER A 82 -55.45 -18.78 2.72
C SER A 82 -55.88 -20.04 1.98
N GLN A 83 -54.94 -20.77 1.38
CA GLN A 83 -55.20 -22.08 0.75
C GLN A 83 -55.71 -23.13 1.75
N SER A 84 -55.17 -23.14 2.97
CA SER A 84 -55.62 -24.06 4.02
C SER A 84 -57.04 -23.78 4.51
N LEU A 85 -57.44 -22.51 4.59
CA LEU A 85 -58.81 -22.11 4.91
C LEU A 85 -59.78 -22.48 3.77
N LEU A 86 -59.37 -22.29 2.52
CA LEU A 86 -60.15 -22.69 1.34
C LEU A 86 -60.28 -24.22 1.24
N ALA A 87 -59.25 -24.98 1.61
CA ALA A 87 -59.29 -26.45 1.64
C ALA A 87 -60.15 -26.99 2.80
N ALA A 88 -60.16 -26.33 3.96
CA ALA A 88 -60.99 -26.71 5.10
C ALA A 88 -62.50 -26.45 4.87
N ASN A 89 -62.85 -25.50 3.99
CA ASN A 89 -64.23 -25.14 3.65
C ASN A 89 -64.82 -25.90 2.45
N LYS A 90 -64.13 -26.92 1.90
CA LYS A 90 -64.71 -27.78 0.86
C LYS A 90 -65.52 -28.92 1.48
N PRO A 91 -66.85 -28.97 1.33
CA PRO A 91 -67.59 -30.21 1.60
C PRO A 91 -67.13 -31.29 0.62
N PHE A 92 -66.88 -32.48 1.16
CA PHE A 92 -66.51 -33.69 0.42
C PHE A 92 -67.49 -33.93 -0.74
N HIS A 93 -67.13 -33.53 -1.96
CA HIS A 93 -67.64 -34.16 -3.16
C HIS A 93 -66.52 -34.30 -4.19
N ALA A 94 -66.31 -35.58 -4.54
CA ALA A 94 -65.70 -36.10 -5.75
C ALA A 94 -64.20 -35.85 -5.98
N ALA A 95 -63.45 -36.94 -5.84
CA ALA A 95 -62.26 -37.21 -6.62
C ALA A 95 -62.58 -37.14 -8.13
N ALA A 96 -61.81 -36.35 -8.89
CA ALA A 96 -61.26 -36.74 -10.19
C ALA A 96 -60.49 -35.58 -10.83
N ALA A 97 -59.39 -35.96 -11.48
CA ALA A 97 -58.72 -35.31 -12.59
C ALA A 97 -57.82 -34.08 -12.31
N SER A 98 -56.53 -34.38 -12.38
CA SER A 98 -55.47 -33.59 -13.00
C SER A 98 -55.94 -32.61 -14.09
N SER A 99 -55.47 -31.36 -14.03
CA SER A 99 -54.78 -30.74 -15.17
C SER A 99 -54.02 -29.51 -14.70
N ASP A 100 -52.75 -29.54 -15.04
CA ASP A 100 -51.80 -28.43 -15.01
C ASP A 100 -52.14 -27.49 -16.19
N CYS A 101 -52.41 -26.21 -15.91
CA CYS A 101 -52.07 -25.09 -16.79
C CYS A 101 -52.48 -23.75 -16.15
N GLY A 102 -51.51 -22.84 -16.04
CA GLY A 102 -51.76 -21.46 -15.71
C GLY A 102 -52.41 -20.70 -16.86
N SER A 103 -53.35 -19.82 -16.53
CA SER A 103 -53.52 -18.53 -17.20
C SER A 103 -54.48 -17.69 -16.35
N SER A 104 -54.00 -16.53 -15.93
CA SER A 104 -54.82 -15.42 -15.44
C SER A 104 -55.70 -14.91 -16.59
N ASP A 105 -57.00 -14.78 -16.33
CA ASP A 105 -57.86 -13.63 -16.64
C ASP A 105 -59.31 -14.11 -16.64
N VAL A 106 -60.01 -13.81 -15.54
CA VAL A 106 -61.47 -13.96 -15.45
C VAL A 106 -62.04 -12.58 -15.12
N ASP A 107 -62.60 -11.93 -16.14
CA ASP A 107 -63.59 -10.88 -15.96
C ASP A 107 -64.82 -11.51 -15.29
N ASP A 108 -65.06 -11.11 -14.05
CA ASP A 108 -66.24 -11.44 -13.26
C ASP A 108 -67.44 -10.63 -13.78
N ARG A 109 -68.13 -11.18 -14.79
CA ARG A 109 -69.52 -10.79 -15.10
C ARG A 109 -70.44 -11.80 -14.45
N SER A 110 -70.86 -11.47 -13.23
CA SER A 110 -71.84 -12.20 -12.44
C SER A 110 -73.12 -12.46 -13.24
N SER A 111 -73.39 -13.74 -13.51
CA SER A 111 -74.71 -14.22 -13.85
C SER A 111 -75.44 -14.54 -12.55
N ASP A 112 -76.44 -13.73 -12.22
CA ASP A 112 -77.41 -14.07 -11.18
C ASP A 112 -78.82 -13.80 -11.71
N ALA A 113 -79.60 -14.88 -11.72
CA ALA A 113 -81.02 -14.98 -11.35
C ALA A 113 -81.78 -15.92 -12.29
N GLY A 114 -81.85 -17.19 -11.89
CA GLY A 114 -82.97 -18.07 -12.23
C GLY A 114 -84.29 -17.43 -11.75
N SER A 115 -85.31 -17.40 -12.60
CA SER A 115 -86.32 -18.46 -12.75
C SER A 115 -87.56 -18.23 -11.86
N SER A 116 -88.68 -18.10 -12.58
CA SER A 116 -90.06 -18.44 -12.21
C SER A 116 -90.78 -17.55 -11.19
N LEU A 117 -91.89 -16.93 -11.61
CA LEU A 117 -93.24 -17.49 -11.45
C LEU A 117 -94.28 -16.55 -12.10
N SER A 118 -94.83 -17.01 -13.23
CA SER A 118 -96.15 -16.56 -13.71
C SER A 118 -97.21 -17.35 -12.95
N PHE A 119 -97.98 -16.68 -12.10
CA PHE A 119 -99.28 -17.14 -11.66
C PHE A 119 -100.25 -15.96 -11.73
N GLN A 120 -101.09 -16.00 -12.77
CA GLN A 120 -102.28 -15.18 -12.89
C GLN A 120 -103.38 -15.79 -12.00
N PRO A 121 -103.94 -15.07 -11.01
CA PRO A 121 -105.15 -15.49 -10.33
C PRO A 121 -106.40 -15.04 -11.12
N PRO A 122 -107.49 -15.84 -11.16
CA PRO A 122 -108.78 -15.41 -11.70
C PRO A 122 -109.47 -14.43 -10.73
N PRO A 123 -110.35 -13.54 -11.23
CA PRO A 123 -110.99 -12.53 -10.39
C PRO A 123 -112.08 -13.18 -9.52
N ALA A 124 -111.95 -13.06 -8.21
CA ALA A 124 -113.02 -13.37 -7.26
C ALA A 124 -113.52 -12.07 -6.62
N THR A 125 -114.75 -11.74 -6.97
CA THR A 125 -115.57 -10.64 -6.46
C THR A 125 -115.84 -10.78 -4.95
N SER A 126 -115.45 -9.79 -4.15
CA SER A 126 -116.17 -9.41 -2.92
C SER A 126 -115.71 -8.01 -2.45
N SER A 127 -116.58 -7.05 -2.73
CA SER A 127 -116.45 -5.62 -2.50
C SER A 127 -116.67 -5.24 -1.04
N SER A 128 -115.76 -4.43 -0.49
CA SER A 128 -116.02 -3.09 0.09
C SER A 128 -115.18 -2.73 1.32
N VAL A 129 -114.38 -3.65 1.88
CA VAL A 129 -113.47 -3.35 3.02
C VAL A 129 -111.99 -3.63 2.69
N ARG A 130 -111.69 -4.33 1.58
CA ARG A 130 -110.30 -4.68 1.19
C ARG A 130 -109.62 -3.61 0.33
N ASP A 131 -110.36 -2.89 -0.51
CA ASP A 131 -109.81 -1.86 -1.42
C ASP A 131 -109.19 -0.65 -0.69
N ALA A 132 -109.67 -0.32 0.52
CA ALA A 132 -109.13 0.79 1.30
C ALA A 132 -107.77 0.47 1.95
N VAL A 133 -107.58 -0.78 2.40
CA VAL A 133 -106.32 -1.26 3.00
C VAL A 133 -105.26 -1.50 1.92
N ASP A 134 -105.69 -1.90 0.72
CA ASP A 134 -104.82 -2.06 -0.45
C ASP A 134 -104.32 -0.69 -0.96
N ALA A 135 -105.18 0.33 -0.96
CA ALA A 135 -104.80 1.69 -1.32
C ALA A 135 -103.81 2.30 -0.30
N GLU A 136 -104.00 2.11 1.00
CA GLU A 136 -103.05 2.56 2.02
C GLU A 136 -101.69 1.85 1.92
N LEU A 137 -101.67 0.55 1.62
CA LEU A 137 -100.44 -0.21 1.39
C LEU A 137 -99.69 0.29 0.16
N VAL A 138 -100.39 0.53 -0.96
CA VAL A 138 -99.80 1.10 -2.18
C VAL A 138 -99.24 2.50 -1.93
N VAL A 139 -99.93 3.34 -1.15
CA VAL A 139 -99.43 4.67 -0.77
C VAL A 139 -98.18 4.53 0.12
N ALA A 140 -98.18 3.62 1.09
CA ALA A 140 -97.02 3.38 1.96
C ALA A 140 -95.80 2.87 1.17
N GLU A 141 -95.99 1.95 0.23
CA GLU A 141 -94.95 1.45 -0.66
C GLU A 141 -94.41 2.55 -1.58
N LEU A 142 -95.27 3.41 -2.12
CA LEU A 142 -94.86 4.53 -2.95
C LEU A 142 -94.02 5.54 -2.16
N VAL A 143 -94.41 5.85 -0.92
CA VAL A 143 -93.67 6.73 -0.03
C VAL A 143 -92.33 6.10 0.39
N ALA A 144 -92.32 4.81 0.73
CA ALA A 144 -91.09 4.09 1.05
C ALA A 144 -90.11 4.08 -0.15
N ALA A 145 -90.60 3.75 -1.35
CA ALA A 145 -89.81 3.77 -2.58
C ALA A 145 -89.29 5.18 -2.92
N TRP A 146 -90.04 6.24 -2.58
CA TRP A 146 -89.61 7.61 -2.78
C TRP A 146 -88.46 7.99 -1.82
N ILE A 147 -88.58 7.65 -0.54
CA ILE A 147 -87.54 7.86 0.48
C ILE A 147 -86.29 7.04 0.13
N ASP A 148 -86.44 5.76 -0.23
CA ASP A 148 -85.32 4.91 -0.63
C ASP A 148 -84.59 5.49 -1.84
N ARG A 149 -85.33 6.05 -2.80
CA ARG A 149 -84.73 6.72 -3.97
C ARG A 149 -83.95 7.97 -3.57
N GLU A 150 -84.42 8.76 -2.61
CA GLU A 150 -83.68 9.91 -2.08
C GLU A 150 -82.41 9.48 -1.33
N ILE A 151 -82.50 8.48 -0.46
CA ILE A 151 -81.33 7.93 0.26
C ILE A 151 -80.27 7.42 -0.71
N LEU A 152 -80.67 6.65 -1.72
CA LEU A 152 -79.76 6.12 -2.74
C LEU A 152 -79.14 7.24 -3.60
N ALA A 153 -79.90 8.31 -3.89
CA ALA A 153 -79.37 9.46 -4.62
C ALA A 153 -78.31 10.22 -3.80
N ASP A 154 -78.57 10.46 -2.50
CA ASP A 154 -77.64 11.11 -1.59
C ASP A 154 -76.37 10.26 -1.38
N GLU A 155 -76.52 8.94 -1.24
CA GLU A 155 -75.39 8.02 -1.15
C GLU A 155 -74.53 8.00 -2.42
N ALA A 156 -75.16 8.03 -3.59
CA ALA A 156 -74.45 8.10 -4.87
C ALA A 156 -73.68 9.42 -4.98
N GLU A 157 -74.28 10.53 -4.56
CA GLU A 157 -73.62 11.84 -4.57
C GLU A 157 -72.46 11.91 -3.56
N ARG A 158 -72.64 11.32 -2.37
CA ARG A 158 -71.57 11.16 -1.37
C ARG A 158 -70.39 10.38 -1.94
N ARG A 159 -70.64 9.26 -2.63
CA ARG A 159 -69.59 8.44 -3.27
C ARG A 159 -68.87 9.18 -4.40
N LYS A 160 -69.59 9.99 -5.19
CA LYS A 160 -68.96 10.86 -6.22
C LYS A 160 -68.10 11.96 -5.59
N ALA A 161 -68.55 12.58 -4.51
CA ALA A 161 -67.76 13.58 -3.80
C ALA A 161 -66.49 12.97 -3.19
N GLU A 162 -66.59 11.75 -2.63
CA GLU A 162 -65.44 11.00 -2.14
C GLU A 162 -64.47 10.60 -3.26
N SER A 163 -64.96 10.16 -4.43
CA SER A 163 -64.11 9.82 -5.57
C SER A 163 -63.43 11.06 -6.14
N ALA A 164 -64.14 12.19 -6.24
CA ALA A 164 -63.56 13.47 -6.67
C ALA A 164 -62.41 13.90 -5.74
N ARG A 165 -62.61 13.83 -4.42
CA ARG A 165 -61.55 14.12 -3.43
C ARG A 165 -60.35 13.17 -3.56
N LYS A 166 -60.58 11.88 -3.83
CA LYS A 166 -59.50 10.91 -4.05
C LYS A 166 -58.69 11.24 -5.31
N ILE A 167 -59.37 11.59 -6.41
CA ILE A 167 -58.72 12.00 -7.66
C ILE A 167 -57.89 13.26 -7.44
N GLU A 168 -58.43 14.25 -6.73
CA GLU A 168 -57.72 15.48 -6.38
C GLU A 168 -56.46 15.19 -5.55
N LEU A 169 -56.58 14.37 -4.49
CA LEU A 169 -55.44 13.99 -3.65
C LEU A 169 -54.37 13.22 -4.43
N GLN A 170 -54.78 12.32 -5.34
CA GLN A 170 -53.86 11.60 -6.22
C GLN A 170 -53.15 12.57 -7.18
N GLY A 171 -53.85 13.58 -7.70
CA GLY A 171 -53.25 14.66 -8.49
C GLY A 171 -52.18 15.42 -7.72
N SER A 172 -52.50 15.88 -6.50
CA SER A 172 -51.53 16.59 -5.65
C SER A 172 -50.30 15.72 -5.30
N LEU A 173 -50.49 14.43 -5.08
CA LEU A 173 -49.36 13.52 -4.84
C LEU A 173 -48.44 13.41 -6.07
N VAL A 174 -49.01 13.32 -7.27
CA VAL A 174 -48.25 13.29 -8.51
C VAL A 174 -47.44 14.58 -8.68
N GLU A 175 -48.05 15.75 -8.45
CA GLU A 175 -47.35 17.03 -8.52
C GLU A 175 -46.16 17.11 -7.55
N VAL A 176 -46.32 16.63 -6.32
CA VAL A 176 -45.22 16.57 -5.33
C VAL A 176 -44.10 15.66 -5.83
N LEU A 177 -44.43 14.45 -6.29
CA LEU A 177 -43.43 13.51 -6.81
C LEU A 177 -42.69 14.05 -8.05
N GLU A 178 -43.40 14.75 -8.94
CA GLU A 178 -42.80 15.42 -10.09
C GLU A 178 -41.85 16.56 -9.67
N SER A 179 -42.23 17.32 -8.65
CA SER A 179 -41.38 18.39 -8.09
C SER A 179 -40.12 17.83 -7.44
N GLU A 180 -40.23 16.75 -6.65
CA GLU A 180 -39.08 16.06 -6.04
C GLU A 180 -38.15 15.49 -7.11
N ARG A 181 -38.72 14.88 -8.17
CA ARG A 181 -37.94 14.39 -9.31
C ARG A 181 -37.13 15.52 -9.96
N LEU A 182 -37.72 16.70 -10.18
CA LEU A 182 -37.01 17.84 -10.76
C LEU A 182 -35.88 18.34 -9.86
N VAL A 183 -36.10 18.42 -8.55
CA VAL A 183 -35.06 18.78 -7.57
C VAL A 183 -33.91 17.78 -7.62
N LEU A 184 -34.21 16.48 -7.56
CA LEU A 184 -33.19 15.42 -7.61
C LEU A 184 -32.40 15.42 -8.92
N LEU A 185 -33.04 15.69 -10.06
CA LEU A 185 -32.34 15.84 -11.34
C LEU A 185 -31.37 17.04 -11.31
N GLY A 186 -31.78 18.15 -10.71
CA GLY A 186 -30.93 19.33 -10.53
C GLY A 186 -29.74 19.05 -9.60
N GLU A 187 -29.98 18.36 -8.49
CA GLU A 187 -28.92 17.96 -7.56
C GLU A 187 -27.94 16.98 -8.19
N ASN A 188 -28.42 15.99 -8.94
CA ASN A 188 -27.59 15.05 -9.67
C ASN A 188 -26.71 15.76 -10.71
N ALA A 189 -27.27 16.71 -11.47
CA ALA A 189 -26.48 17.51 -12.40
C ALA A 189 -25.39 18.30 -11.67
N ARG A 190 -25.74 18.96 -10.56
CA ARG A 190 -24.79 19.72 -9.73
C ARG A 190 -23.67 18.84 -9.17
N VAL A 191 -23.99 17.64 -8.67
CA VAL A 191 -23.00 16.68 -8.18
C VAL A 191 -22.13 16.18 -9.32
N GLY A 192 -22.71 15.91 -10.50
CA GLY A 192 -21.99 15.54 -11.71
C GLY A 192 -20.93 16.58 -12.09
N PHE A 193 -21.29 17.87 -12.14
CA PHE A 193 -20.32 18.94 -12.43
C PHE A 193 -19.18 19.00 -11.41
N ARG A 194 -19.48 18.80 -10.12
CA ARG A 194 -18.43 18.77 -9.09
C ARG A 194 -17.52 17.56 -9.21
N ALA A 195 -18.08 16.40 -9.54
CA ALA A 195 -17.29 15.20 -9.77
C ALA A 195 -16.33 15.40 -10.95
N SER A 196 -16.83 15.92 -12.08
CA SER A 196 -15.98 16.22 -13.25
C SER A 196 -14.90 17.25 -12.94
N ALA A 197 -15.22 18.33 -12.21
CA ALA A 197 -14.22 19.31 -11.80
C ALA A 197 -13.14 18.71 -10.88
N ALA A 198 -13.54 17.86 -9.93
CA ALA A 198 -12.60 17.16 -9.05
C ALA A 198 -11.72 16.17 -9.81
N GLU A 199 -12.25 15.50 -10.84
CA GLU A 199 -11.47 14.61 -11.72
C GLU A 199 -10.43 15.38 -12.54
N GLU A 200 -10.79 16.56 -13.08
CA GLU A 200 -9.85 17.42 -13.82
C GLU A 200 -8.72 17.93 -12.90
N GLU A 201 -9.06 18.38 -11.69
CA GLU A 201 -8.06 18.80 -10.69
C GLU A 201 -7.14 17.64 -10.28
N ALA A 202 -7.68 16.44 -10.08
CA ALA A 202 -6.90 15.25 -9.76
C ALA A 202 -5.96 14.85 -10.91
N ALA A 203 -6.42 14.94 -12.17
CA ALA A 203 -5.61 14.67 -13.35
C ALA A 203 -4.46 15.69 -13.48
N ALA A 204 -4.74 16.98 -13.26
CA ALA A 204 -3.72 18.03 -13.26
C ALA A 204 -2.68 17.80 -12.14
N ALA A 205 -3.12 17.49 -10.93
CA ALA A 205 -2.23 17.17 -9.81
C ALA A 205 -1.36 15.94 -10.09
N ALA A 206 -1.91 14.90 -10.73
CA ALA A 206 -1.15 13.72 -11.14
C ALA A 206 -0.08 14.05 -12.18
N ALA A 207 -0.39 14.91 -13.15
CA ALA A 207 0.58 15.37 -14.16
C ALA A 207 1.73 16.15 -13.52
N GLU A 208 1.44 17.09 -12.62
CA GLU A 208 2.43 17.86 -11.86
C GLU A 208 3.33 16.95 -11.01
N LEU A 209 2.74 16.03 -10.26
CA LEU A 209 3.48 15.04 -9.47
C LEU A 209 4.38 14.17 -10.36
N GLY A 210 3.89 13.76 -11.53
CA GLY A 210 4.66 13.00 -12.52
C GLY A 210 5.84 13.79 -13.10
N TYR A 211 5.69 15.09 -13.32
CA TYR A 211 6.79 15.98 -13.71
C TYR A 211 7.83 16.10 -12.60
N MET A 212 7.40 16.41 -11.37
CA MET A 212 8.31 16.57 -10.22
C MET A 212 9.10 15.28 -9.94
N ARG A 213 8.46 14.11 -10.02
CA ARG A 213 9.14 12.81 -9.88
C ARG A 213 10.23 12.60 -10.93
N ARG A 214 9.96 12.93 -12.20
CA ARG A 214 10.96 12.82 -13.28
C ARG A 214 12.15 13.74 -13.01
N ARG A 215 11.89 14.99 -12.65
CA ARG A 215 12.94 15.98 -12.34
C ARG A 215 13.77 15.58 -11.12
N ALA A 216 13.14 15.05 -10.07
CA ALA A 216 13.84 14.52 -8.91
C ALA A 216 14.74 13.32 -9.28
N ALA A 217 14.25 12.41 -10.14
CA ALA A 217 15.03 11.28 -10.62
C ALA A 217 16.24 11.71 -11.48
N GLU A 218 16.10 12.76 -12.30
CA GLU A 218 17.21 13.34 -13.06
C GLU A 218 18.26 13.96 -12.13
N MET A 219 17.84 14.76 -11.15
CA MET A 219 18.75 15.32 -10.15
C MET A 219 19.48 14.23 -9.37
N ALA A 220 18.80 13.16 -8.97
CA ALA A 220 19.43 12.02 -8.31
C ALA A 220 20.53 11.39 -9.17
N ARG A 221 20.29 11.19 -10.47
CA ARG A 221 21.31 10.68 -11.39
C ARG A 221 22.51 11.62 -11.52
N LEU A 222 22.27 12.92 -11.62
CA LEU A 222 23.35 13.91 -11.70
C LEU A 222 24.22 13.92 -10.43
N VAL A 223 23.61 13.79 -9.25
CA VAL A 223 24.36 13.73 -7.99
C VAL A 223 25.24 12.49 -7.91
N VAL A 224 24.74 11.33 -8.35
CA VAL A 224 25.55 10.10 -8.40
C VAL A 224 26.74 10.29 -9.35
N LYS A 225 26.49 10.82 -10.56
CA LYS A 225 27.54 11.09 -11.55
C LYS A 225 28.60 12.06 -11.00
N LEU A 226 28.19 13.15 -10.35
CA LEU A 226 29.12 14.11 -9.75
C LEU A 226 30.02 13.48 -8.68
N ARG A 227 29.50 12.55 -7.87
CA ARG A 227 30.30 11.83 -6.87
C ARG A 227 31.34 10.92 -7.53
N GLU A 228 30.97 10.25 -8.60
CA GLU A 228 31.87 9.41 -9.38
C GLU A 228 32.96 10.25 -10.05
N ASP A 229 32.58 11.34 -10.72
CA ASP A 229 33.51 12.27 -11.38
C ASP A 229 34.51 12.87 -10.37
N HIS A 230 34.03 13.25 -9.18
CA HIS A 230 34.90 13.73 -8.10
C HIS A 230 35.90 12.65 -7.65
N ARG A 231 35.45 11.39 -7.50
CA ARG A 231 36.33 10.27 -7.13
C ARG A 231 37.38 10.01 -8.20
N VAL A 232 36.99 10.04 -9.49
CA VAL A 232 37.91 9.90 -10.62
C VAL A 232 38.97 11.00 -10.60
N CYS A 233 38.55 12.26 -10.39
CA CYS A 233 39.48 13.39 -10.27
C CYS A 233 40.49 13.20 -9.13
N MET A 234 40.02 12.81 -7.93
CA MET A 234 40.89 12.57 -6.78
C MET A 234 41.87 11.42 -6.99
N LEU A 235 41.44 10.35 -7.66
CA LEU A 235 42.32 9.24 -8.02
C LEU A 235 43.33 9.65 -9.11
N GLY A 236 42.92 10.45 -10.09
CA GLY A 236 43.81 11.00 -11.12
C GLY A 236 44.97 11.78 -10.51
N ARG A 237 44.69 12.70 -9.58
CA ARG A 237 45.74 13.44 -8.85
C ARG A 237 46.69 12.54 -8.07
N LYS A 238 46.18 11.45 -7.47
CA LYS A 238 47.04 10.46 -6.77
C LYS A 238 47.92 9.69 -7.74
N ILE A 239 47.40 9.33 -8.91
CA ILE A 239 48.17 8.64 -9.96
C ILE A 239 49.30 9.55 -10.43
N GLU A 240 49.02 10.82 -10.73
CA GLU A 240 50.04 11.79 -11.14
C GLU A 240 51.13 11.97 -10.07
N ALA A 241 50.73 12.08 -8.80
CA ALA A 241 51.67 12.17 -7.69
C ALA A 241 52.55 10.91 -7.59
N LEU A 242 51.97 9.71 -7.69
CA LEU A 242 52.72 8.46 -7.67
C LEU A 242 53.65 8.33 -8.88
N GLN A 243 53.20 8.72 -10.07
CA GLN A 243 54.03 8.73 -11.28
C GLN A 243 55.26 9.64 -11.11
N SER A 244 55.07 10.82 -10.53
CA SER A 244 56.20 11.73 -10.25
C SER A 244 57.21 11.13 -9.26
N GLN A 245 56.72 10.39 -8.25
CA GLN A 245 57.58 9.71 -7.28
C GLN A 245 58.35 8.55 -7.92
N VAL A 246 57.68 7.74 -8.74
CA VAL A 246 58.30 6.64 -9.50
C VAL A 246 59.39 7.20 -10.40
N TYR A 247 59.09 8.24 -11.18
CA TYR A 247 60.08 8.88 -12.03
C TYR A 247 61.29 9.40 -11.24
N GLY A 248 61.07 10.06 -10.09
CA GLY A 248 62.15 10.53 -9.23
C GLY A 248 62.98 9.41 -8.58
N LEU A 249 62.38 8.23 -8.34
CA LEU A 249 63.11 7.04 -7.89
C LEU A 249 63.91 6.40 -9.02
N GLU A 250 63.33 6.30 -10.22
CA GLU A 250 64.00 5.79 -11.41
C GLU A 250 65.23 6.62 -11.75
N LEU A 251 65.12 7.96 -11.68
CA LEU A 251 66.24 8.86 -11.92
C LEU A 251 67.38 8.63 -10.92
N ARG A 252 67.08 8.61 -9.62
CA ARG A 252 68.09 8.36 -8.57
C ARG A 252 68.70 6.96 -8.67
N ASN A 253 67.91 5.94 -9.00
CA ASN A 253 68.43 4.60 -9.23
C ASN A 253 69.42 4.58 -10.40
N ARG A 254 69.09 5.27 -11.49
CA ARG A 254 69.98 5.41 -12.65
C ARG A 254 71.29 6.09 -12.27
N GLU A 255 71.23 7.21 -11.55
CA GLU A 255 72.43 7.91 -11.05
C GLU A 255 73.30 7.00 -10.18
N CYS A 256 72.68 6.20 -9.29
CA CYS A 256 73.40 5.21 -8.48
C CYS A 256 74.10 4.15 -9.34
N TYR A 257 73.45 3.63 -10.38
CA TYR A 257 74.06 2.65 -11.29
C TYR A 257 75.21 3.26 -12.09
N GLU A 258 75.05 4.48 -12.59
CA GLU A 258 76.09 5.20 -13.33
C GLU A 258 77.30 5.49 -12.42
N ALA A 259 77.08 5.91 -11.17
CA ALA A 259 78.14 6.13 -10.19
C ALA A 259 78.91 4.84 -9.86
N MET A 260 78.20 3.72 -9.67
CA MET A 260 78.82 2.41 -9.47
C MET A 260 79.66 1.99 -10.68
N ALA A 261 79.13 2.17 -11.90
CA ALA A 261 79.86 1.85 -13.13
C ALA A 261 81.12 2.72 -13.31
N ALA A 262 81.03 4.02 -13.00
CA ALA A 262 82.17 4.93 -13.04
C ALA A 262 83.25 4.53 -12.03
N TRP A 263 82.87 4.21 -10.79
CA TRP A 263 83.80 3.73 -9.77
C TRP A 263 84.49 2.43 -10.18
N GLU A 264 83.76 1.49 -10.77
CA GLU A 264 84.35 0.26 -11.31
C GLU A 264 85.33 0.53 -12.47
N ALA A 265 85.02 1.49 -13.35
CA ALA A 265 85.91 1.89 -14.44
C ALA A 265 87.19 2.53 -13.91
N GLU A 266 87.09 3.47 -12.96
CA GLU A 266 88.24 4.09 -12.28
C GLU A 266 89.12 3.04 -11.58
N ARG A 267 88.49 2.09 -10.88
CA ARG A 267 89.22 0.98 -10.25
C ARG A 267 89.99 0.13 -11.27
N LYS A 268 89.40 -0.17 -12.44
CA LYS A 268 90.07 -0.91 -13.52
C LYS A 268 91.26 -0.13 -14.08
N VAL A 269 91.11 1.18 -14.30
CA VAL A 269 92.21 2.06 -14.73
C VAL A 269 93.34 2.08 -13.70
N GLY A 270 93.01 2.21 -12.40
CA GLY A 270 93.99 2.16 -11.33
C GLY A 270 94.74 0.82 -11.25
N LEU A 271 94.05 -0.30 -11.46
CA LEU A 271 94.69 -1.62 -11.54
C LEU A 271 95.64 -1.73 -12.74
N ALA A 272 95.21 -1.29 -13.93
CA ALA A 272 96.05 -1.28 -15.13
C ALA A 272 97.30 -0.39 -14.95
N GLU A 273 97.16 0.76 -14.27
CA GLU A 273 98.26 1.65 -13.95
C GLU A 273 99.25 0.99 -12.97
N ILE A 274 98.76 0.31 -11.94
CA ILE A 274 99.60 -0.48 -11.02
C ILE A 274 100.37 -1.56 -11.78
N GLU A 275 99.73 -2.26 -12.72
CA GLU A 275 100.37 -3.26 -13.56
C GLU A 275 101.46 -2.67 -14.46
N ARG A 276 101.20 -1.51 -15.07
CA ARG A 276 102.19 -0.75 -15.86
C ARG A 276 103.40 -0.37 -15.01
N LEU A 277 103.18 0.25 -13.84
CA LEU A 277 104.23 0.63 -12.92
C LEU A 277 105.03 -0.58 -12.42
N ARG A 278 104.40 -1.74 -12.21
CA ARG A 278 105.10 -2.98 -11.88
C ARG A 278 106.00 -3.45 -13.03
N ALA A 279 105.54 -3.36 -14.28
CA ALA A 279 106.34 -3.71 -15.45
C ALA A 279 107.53 -2.75 -15.62
N ASP A 280 107.32 -1.45 -15.48
CA ASP A 280 108.37 -0.43 -15.53
C ASP A 280 109.39 -0.62 -14.40
N ASN A 281 108.94 -0.85 -13.16
CA ASN A 281 109.84 -1.16 -12.05
C ASN A 281 110.67 -2.42 -12.29
N LYS A 282 110.08 -3.47 -12.88
CA LYS A 282 110.83 -4.68 -13.28
C LYS A 282 111.90 -4.36 -14.33
N ARG A 283 111.58 -3.54 -15.33
CA ARG A 283 112.53 -3.10 -16.36
C ARG A 283 113.67 -2.30 -15.74
N LEU A 284 113.35 -1.29 -14.93
CA LEU A 284 114.35 -0.48 -14.24
C LEU A 284 115.23 -1.31 -13.29
N ALA A 285 114.64 -2.29 -12.59
CA ALA A 285 115.39 -3.22 -11.77
C ALA A 285 116.35 -4.09 -12.60
N ALA A 286 115.93 -4.55 -13.78
CA ALA A 286 116.78 -5.30 -14.72
C ALA A 286 117.91 -4.42 -15.28
N GLU A 287 117.63 -3.18 -15.68
CA GLU A 287 118.63 -2.19 -16.11
C GLU A 287 119.63 -1.89 -15.00
N ALA A 288 119.16 -1.66 -13.77
CA ALA A 288 120.00 -1.46 -12.60
C ALA A 288 120.87 -2.70 -12.29
N ALA A 289 120.32 -3.90 -12.43
CA ALA A 289 121.07 -5.15 -12.27
C ALA A 289 122.15 -5.31 -13.36
N MET A 290 121.84 -4.99 -14.62
CA MET A 290 122.80 -4.99 -15.73
C MET A 290 123.89 -3.92 -15.54
N ALA A 291 123.54 -2.71 -15.10
CA ALA A 291 124.49 -1.65 -14.77
C ALA A 291 125.38 -2.05 -13.57
N ALA A 292 124.82 -2.71 -12.56
CA ALA A 292 125.57 -3.26 -11.43
C ALA A 292 126.52 -4.40 -11.87
N ALA A 293 126.07 -5.29 -12.77
CA ALA A 293 126.91 -6.33 -13.36
C ALA A 293 128.03 -5.75 -14.24
N ALA A 294 127.76 -4.70 -15.00
CA ALA A 294 128.76 -3.96 -15.78
C ALA A 294 129.78 -3.25 -14.86
N ARG A 295 129.33 -2.64 -13.76
CA ARG A 295 130.22 -2.11 -12.71
C ARG A 295 131.06 -3.20 -12.06
N ARG A 296 130.53 -4.40 -11.83
CA ARG A 296 131.30 -5.56 -11.34
C ARG A 296 132.34 -6.05 -12.36
N LYS A 297 132.03 -6.07 -13.66
CA LYS A 297 133.01 -6.37 -14.73
C LYS A 297 134.09 -5.29 -14.89
N ARG A 298 133.77 -4.02 -14.64
CA ARG A 298 134.75 -2.90 -14.62
C ARG A 298 135.59 -2.85 -13.35
N LYS A 299 135.14 -3.47 -12.25
CA LYS A 299 135.89 -3.56 -10.99
C LYS A 299 136.72 -4.85 -10.93
N GLY A 300 137.67 -4.98 -11.85
CA GLY A 300 138.95 -5.61 -11.55
C GLY A 300 139.82 -4.56 -10.85
N GLY A 301 139.68 -4.42 -9.53
CA GLY A 301 140.49 -3.45 -8.77
C GLY A 301 139.82 -2.92 -7.51
N ASN A 302 140.20 -3.54 -6.39
CA ASN A 302 140.44 -3.00 -5.04
C ASN A 302 139.49 -1.95 -4.38
N GLY A 303 139.33 -2.08 -3.07
CA GLY A 303 139.22 -0.92 -2.16
C GLY A 303 137.81 -0.46 -1.74
N SER A 304 137.49 -0.74 -0.48
CA SER A 304 136.90 0.16 0.55
C SER A 304 135.88 1.22 0.14
N GLY A 305 134.58 0.90 0.24
CA GLY A 305 133.49 1.90 0.21
C GLY A 305 132.27 1.54 1.08
N TRP A 306 132.35 0.45 1.84
CA TRP A 306 131.19 -0.16 2.53
C TRP A 306 130.82 0.54 3.86
N LEU A 307 131.69 1.38 4.41
CA LEU A 307 131.50 2.01 5.73
C LEU A 307 130.69 3.31 5.73
N TRP A 308 130.50 3.99 4.59
CA TRP A 308 129.77 5.27 4.56
C TRP A 308 128.24 5.07 4.64
N TRP A 309 127.71 4.05 3.95
CA TRP A 309 126.27 3.79 3.90
C TRP A 309 125.68 3.22 5.21
N ALA A 310 126.51 2.64 6.08
CA ALA A 310 126.09 2.20 7.41
C ALA A 310 125.83 3.38 8.37
N ARG A 311 126.43 4.56 8.12
CA ARG A 311 126.29 5.75 8.98
C ARG A 311 125.09 6.63 8.61
N VAL A 312 124.63 6.57 7.36
CA VAL A 312 123.44 7.31 6.89
C VAL A 312 122.12 6.61 7.30
N ARG A 313 122.14 5.29 7.46
CA ARG A 313 120.95 4.52 7.85
C ARG A 313 120.53 4.70 9.31
N MET A 314 121.44 5.15 10.18
CA MET A 314 121.17 5.44 11.59
C MET A 314 120.67 6.88 11.85
N ALA A 315 120.54 7.72 10.81
CA ALA A 315 120.11 9.12 10.93
C ALA A 315 118.64 9.36 10.53
N ALA A 316 117.85 8.30 10.33
CA ALA A 316 116.44 8.38 9.93
C ALA A 316 115.48 7.77 10.98
N GLU A 317 115.83 7.90 12.27
CA GLU A 317 114.94 7.59 13.39
C GLU A 317 114.75 8.85 14.25
N TRP A 318 113.70 9.63 13.95
CA TRP A 318 112.92 10.53 14.84
C TRP A 318 111.82 11.23 13.99
N THR A 319 110.58 10.70 13.91
CA THR A 319 109.33 11.02 14.66
C THR A 319 108.56 12.28 14.17
N PRO A 320 107.29 12.52 14.58
CA PRO A 320 106.04 11.78 14.32
C PRO A 320 104.93 12.71 13.76
N CYS A 321 103.87 12.20 13.12
CA CYS A 321 102.59 12.95 13.01
C CYS A 321 101.42 12.00 12.76
N ALA A 322 100.65 11.74 13.82
CA ALA A 322 99.30 11.18 13.77
C ALA A 322 98.30 12.35 13.77
N PRO A 323 97.27 12.38 12.90
CA PRO A 323 96.14 13.26 13.09
C PRO A 323 95.13 12.61 14.04
N ALA A 324 94.86 13.30 15.14
CA ALA A 324 93.81 12.97 16.09
C ALA A 324 92.43 13.09 15.41
N VAL A 325 91.75 11.97 15.18
CA VAL A 325 90.31 11.95 14.88
C VAL A 325 89.55 12.01 16.20
N ARG A 326 88.92 13.15 16.46
CA ARG A 326 87.92 13.31 17.54
C ARG A 326 86.71 12.43 17.21
N LYS A 327 86.42 11.46 18.09
CA LYS A 327 85.08 10.87 18.21
C LYS A 327 84.17 11.90 18.87
N VAL A 328 83.17 12.39 18.14
CA VAL A 328 81.96 12.95 18.74
C VAL A 328 80.98 11.79 18.88
N GLY A 329 80.86 11.27 20.09
CA GLY A 329 79.70 10.50 20.50
C GLY A 329 78.69 11.48 21.08
N GLU A 330 77.48 11.52 20.52
CA GLU A 330 76.33 12.12 21.16
C GLU A 330 75.23 11.06 21.22
N GLN A 331 75.26 10.30 22.31
CA GLN A 331 74.07 9.63 22.85
C GLN A 331 73.44 10.60 23.85
N ILE A 332 72.24 11.08 23.56
CA ILE A 332 71.28 11.46 24.60
C ILE A 332 70.10 10.52 24.49
N LYS A 333 70.09 9.57 25.43
CA LYS A 333 68.93 8.78 25.86
C LYS A 333 68.33 9.51 27.07
N HIS A 334 67.12 10.04 26.92
CA HIS A 334 66.09 10.12 27.97
C HIS A 334 64.77 10.02 27.19
N GLY A 335 63.84 9.09 27.41
CA GLY A 335 63.56 8.34 28.62
C GLY A 335 62.39 9.01 29.36
N GLY A 336 61.17 8.53 29.07
CA GLY A 336 60.05 8.61 30.02
C GLY A 336 58.89 9.52 29.61
N GLY A 337 57.68 8.93 29.52
CA GLY A 337 56.44 9.70 29.61
C GLY A 337 55.25 9.14 28.86
N ARG A 338 54.73 7.97 29.27
CA ARG A 338 53.33 7.61 29.03
C ARG A 338 52.42 8.72 29.55
N LYS A 339 51.39 9.08 28.78
CA LYS A 339 50.03 9.34 29.29
C LYS A 339 49.03 9.18 28.15
N ASP A 340 48.20 8.15 28.29
CA ASP A 340 46.91 8.02 27.64
C ASP A 340 46.02 9.22 27.98
N VAL A 341 45.44 9.87 26.98
CA VAL A 341 44.14 10.54 27.11
C VAL A 341 43.36 10.37 25.81
N LYS A 342 42.36 9.48 25.88
CA LYS A 342 41.21 9.43 24.97
C LYS A 342 40.24 10.54 25.38
N TYR A 343 39.90 11.45 24.47
CA TYR A 343 38.58 12.08 24.43
C TYR A 343 38.19 12.35 22.98
N ASN A 344 37.02 11.81 22.60
CA ASN A 344 36.25 12.23 21.44
C ASN A 344 35.84 13.70 21.57
N ALA A 345 35.91 14.47 20.49
CA ALA A 345 34.93 15.51 20.18
C ALA A 345 35.03 15.88 18.70
N GLY A 346 33.89 15.88 18.02
CA GLY A 346 33.77 16.22 16.61
C GLY A 346 34.11 17.69 16.31
N GLY A 347 34.41 17.96 15.05
CA GLY A 347 34.63 19.30 14.53
C GLY A 347 34.56 19.29 13.01
N CYS A 348 33.45 19.78 12.51
CA CYS A 348 33.15 20.07 11.12
C CYS A 348 34.30 20.81 10.42
N PHE A 349 34.64 20.43 9.19
CA PHE A 349 35.39 21.30 8.28
C PHE A 349 34.64 21.37 6.96
N CYS A 350 33.95 22.49 6.77
CA CYS A 350 33.63 23.02 5.45
C CYS A 350 34.91 23.52 4.80
N LEU A 351 35.16 23.09 3.57
CA LEU A 351 35.45 23.91 2.39
C LEU A 351 35.43 22.99 1.17
#